data_AF-A0A923YFE9-F1
#
_entry.id   AF-A0A923YFE9-F1
#
_cell.length_a   1.000
_cell.length_b   1.000
_cell.length_c   1.000
_cell.angle_alpha   90.00
_cell.angle_beta   90.00
_cell.angle_gamma   90.00
#
_symmetry.space_group_name_H-M   'P 1'
#
loop_
_entity.id
_entity.type
_entity.pdbx_description
1 polymer ?
#
loop_
_entity_poly.entity_id
_entity_poly.type
_entity_poly.pdbx_seq_one_letter_code
_entity_poly.pdbx_strand_id
1 'polypeptide(L)'
;MNTYSSISIFSKKLFRLQFILLFCIVGLSILSSCKKDVVDPLLLSVNPNVLVMNITGGTNLALTINASGPKNLQRFKMEVQRDNVKTILLDSVLNWGNKFSFLYNYTVPTSNANYSQVIVFTVLDADGNTAQTSRTMNVSATSTVPTEKTGIKIATKQSGNADAFDLLNQEALMSDLTATTLQDILDVPYTTASMLSHSLKSNNNAKFLSFDGFNYPNATKESIESAFNSGASVSQINNLAAGSIVLVQTNRGSIKRYYAIQITAANEDVGNNDFYLFSMKY
;
A
#
# COMPACT_ATOMS: atom_id res chain seq x y z
N MET A 1 -93.50 72.77 -2.80
CA MET A 1 -93.04 72.83 -4.20
C MET A 1 -91.57 73.22 -4.19
N ASN A 2 -90.72 72.49 -4.93
CA ASN A 2 -89.38 72.80 -5.49
C ASN A 2 -88.43 73.78 -4.73
N THR A 3 -87.11 73.55 -4.59
CA THR A 3 -86.18 72.76 -5.44
C THR A 3 -84.83 72.44 -4.76
N TYR A 4 -84.08 71.49 -5.33
CA TYR A 4 -82.66 71.12 -5.11
C TYR A 4 -81.76 71.71 -6.23
N SER A 5 -80.41 71.76 -6.20
CA SER A 5 -79.35 71.59 -5.18
C SER A 5 -77.99 72.01 -5.79
N SER A 6 -77.01 72.51 -5.01
CA SER A 6 -75.56 72.37 -5.33
C SER A 6 -74.64 72.64 -4.13
N ILE A 7 -73.53 71.90 -4.04
CA ILE A 7 -72.46 72.00 -3.01
C ILE A 7 -71.10 71.86 -3.70
N SER A 8 -70.11 72.70 -3.37
CA SER A 8 -68.73 72.56 -3.87
C SER A 8 -67.64 72.69 -2.79
N ILE A 9 -66.93 71.57 -2.61
CA ILE A 9 -65.49 71.38 -2.31
C ILE A 9 -64.71 72.61 -1.77
N PHE A 10 -64.29 72.55 -0.49
CA PHE A 10 -63.22 73.42 0.05
C PHE A 10 -62.37 72.73 1.14
N SER A 11 -61.06 73.02 1.14
CA SER A 11 -60.05 72.73 2.19
C SER A 11 -59.60 71.26 2.45
N LYS A 12 -58.37 71.12 3.01
CA LYS A 12 -57.68 69.91 3.57
C LYS A 12 -56.47 69.27 2.83
N LYS A 13 -55.78 69.95 1.91
CA LYS A 13 -54.52 69.40 1.30
C LYS A 13 -53.20 70.15 1.55
N LEU A 14 -53.19 71.28 2.27
CA LEU A 14 -51.98 72.13 2.38
C LEU A 14 -51.15 72.02 3.69
N PHE A 15 -51.52 71.18 4.65
CA PHE A 15 -50.89 71.17 5.99
C PHE A 15 -50.24 69.84 6.42
N ARG A 16 -50.03 68.91 5.49
CA ARG A 16 -49.37 67.61 5.76
C ARG A 16 -48.50 67.17 4.59
N LEU A 17 -47.24 67.64 4.55
CA LEU A 17 -46.09 66.81 4.10
C LEU A 17 -44.69 67.43 4.34
N GLN A 18 -44.57 68.69 4.79
CA GLN A 18 -43.26 69.23 5.23
C GLN A 18 -42.64 68.43 6.40
N PHE A 19 -43.43 67.62 7.11
CA PHE A 19 -42.97 66.73 8.17
C PHE A 19 -42.27 65.43 7.67
N ILE A 20 -42.40 65.05 6.39
CA ILE A 20 -41.77 63.83 5.87
C ILE A 20 -40.32 64.08 5.42
N LEU A 21 -39.99 65.29 4.98
CA LEU A 21 -38.64 65.60 4.47
C LEU A 21 -37.58 65.67 5.59
N LEU A 22 -37.97 66.01 6.82
CA LEU A 22 -37.04 66.16 7.95
C LEU A 22 -36.58 64.82 8.55
N PHE A 23 -37.39 63.76 8.42
CA PHE A 23 -37.04 62.43 8.95
C PHE A 23 -36.03 61.68 8.06
N CYS A 24 -35.90 62.04 6.79
CA CYS A 24 -34.94 61.42 5.86
C CYS A 24 -33.49 61.92 6.01
N ILE A 25 -33.26 63.04 6.71
CA ILE A 25 -31.92 63.66 6.82
C ILE A 25 -31.18 63.22 8.11
N VAL A 26 -31.90 62.80 9.14
CA VAL A 26 -31.30 62.35 10.43
C VAL A 26 -31.09 60.83 10.48
N GLY A 27 -31.76 60.06 9.62
CA GLY A 27 -31.64 58.59 9.56
C GLY A 27 -30.35 58.03 8.93
N LEU A 28 -29.42 58.87 8.47
CA LEU A 28 -28.29 58.47 7.63
C LEU A 28 -26.91 58.63 8.30
N SER A 29 -26.83 58.43 9.62
CA SER A 29 -25.59 58.66 10.41
C SER A 29 -25.07 57.44 11.19
N ILE A 30 -25.60 56.24 10.96
CA ILE A 30 -25.12 54.99 11.59
C ILE A 30 -24.56 53.99 10.56
N LEU A 31 -23.83 54.50 9.57
CA LEU A 31 -22.85 53.68 8.86
C LEU A 31 -21.69 53.40 9.80
N SER A 32 -21.86 52.41 10.69
CA SER A 32 -20.73 51.81 11.39
C SER A 32 -19.75 51.32 10.33
N SER A 33 -18.61 52.01 10.23
CA SER A 33 -17.46 51.51 9.48
C SER A 33 -16.88 50.34 10.27
N CYS A 34 -17.53 49.18 10.13
CA CYS A 34 -16.89 47.91 10.37
C CYS A 34 -15.74 47.79 9.36
N LYS A 35 -14.59 48.37 9.72
CA LYS A 35 -13.32 47.81 9.30
C LYS A 35 -13.35 46.36 9.76
N LYS A 36 -13.67 45.46 8.83
CA LYS A 36 -13.20 44.09 8.96
C LYS A 36 -11.68 44.20 8.90
N ASP A 37 -11.07 44.24 10.07
CA ASP A 37 -9.64 43.98 10.17
C ASP A 37 -9.40 42.67 9.43
N VAL A 38 -8.53 42.72 8.41
CA VAL A 38 -8.16 41.54 7.65
C VAL A 38 -7.22 40.75 8.55
N VAL A 39 -7.81 39.95 9.44
CA VAL A 39 -7.08 39.00 10.25
C VAL A 39 -6.52 37.96 9.29
N ASP A 40 -5.19 37.93 9.15
CA ASP A 40 -4.50 36.92 8.36
C ASP A 40 -4.97 35.52 8.79
N PRO A 41 -5.32 34.63 7.86
CA PRO A 41 -5.81 33.30 8.23
C PRO A 41 -4.71 32.45 8.85
N LEU A 42 -5.12 31.46 9.66
CA LEU A 42 -4.23 30.36 10.06
C LEU A 42 -3.95 29.49 8.83
N LEU A 43 -2.67 29.42 8.43
CA LEU A 43 -2.20 28.69 7.26
C LEU A 43 -1.38 27.47 7.68
N LEU A 44 -1.58 26.37 6.96
CA LEU A 44 -0.79 25.14 7.05
C LEU A 44 -0.51 24.64 5.64
N SER A 45 0.77 24.35 5.35
CA SER A 45 1.20 23.81 4.06
C SER A 45 2.27 22.73 4.24
N VAL A 46 2.28 21.77 3.33
CA VAL A 46 3.23 20.64 3.35
C VAL A 46 3.78 20.44 1.95
N ASN A 47 5.11 20.42 1.82
CA ASN A 47 5.81 20.02 0.62
C ASN A 47 6.34 18.58 0.74
N PRO A 48 6.21 17.73 -0.30
CA PRO A 48 5.64 18.01 -1.62
C PRO A 48 4.13 18.34 -1.60
N ASN A 49 3.76 19.38 -2.36
CA ASN A 49 2.38 19.86 -2.47
C ASN A 49 1.55 19.05 -3.49
N VAL A 50 1.63 17.73 -3.41
CA VAL A 50 0.92 16.78 -4.29
C VAL A 50 -0.13 16.05 -3.47
N LEU A 51 -1.41 16.18 -3.82
CA LEU A 51 -2.51 15.63 -3.02
C LEU A 51 -2.51 14.09 -2.95
N VAL A 52 -2.10 13.43 -4.04
CA VAL A 52 -2.01 11.97 -4.16
C VAL A 52 -0.61 11.61 -4.64
N MET A 53 0.13 10.85 -3.83
CA MET A 53 1.49 10.38 -4.13
C MET A 53 1.47 8.88 -4.40
N ASN A 54 2.16 8.43 -5.45
CA ASN A 54 2.46 7.02 -5.66
C ASN A 54 3.90 6.78 -5.17
N ILE A 55 4.08 5.86 -4.22
CA ILE A 55 5.36 5.66 -3.51
C ILE A 55 5.57 4.19 -3.15
N THR A 56 6.80 3.70 -3.08
CA THR A 56 7.08 2.32 -2.68
C THR A 56 7.24 2.22 -1.16
N GLY A 57 6.72 1.16 -0.54
CA GLY A 57 6.98 0.88 0.87
C GLY A 57 8.50 0.81 1.16
N GLY A 58 8.92 1.25 2.35
CA GLY A 58 10.32 1.40 2.74
C GLY A 58 10.97 2.72 2.31
N THR A 59 10.33 3.51 1.43
CA THR A 59 10.86 4.82 1.03
C THR A 59 10.81 5.83 2.19
N ASN A 60 11.88 6.61 2.37
CA ASN A 60 11.90 7.76 3.28
C ASN A 60 11.36 9.01 2.54
N LEU A 61 10.18 9.47 2.96
CA LEU A 61 9.53 10.66 2.42
C LEU A 61 9.89 11.89 3.26
N ALA A 62 10.63 12.82 2.64
CA ALA A 62 10.91 14.14 3.21
C ALA A 62 9.67 15.05 3.11
N LEU A 63 9.15 15.50 4.25
CA LEU A 63 7.99 16.38 4.37
C LEU A 63 8.41 17.72 4.99
N THR A 64 8.45 18.79 4.20
CA THR A 64 8.66 20.15 4.72
C THR A 64 7.32 20.76 5.11
N ILE A 65 7.09 20.92 6.40
CA ILE A 65 5.84 21.38 7.00
C ILE A 65 6.01 22.84 7.42
N ASN A 66 5.13 23.71 6.95
CA ASN A 66 5.14 25.13 7.31
C ASN A 66 3.76 25.55 7.81
N ALA A 67 3.73 26.28 8.92
CA ALA A 67 2.51 26.89 9.43
C ALA A 67 2.76 28.34 9.85
N SER A 68 1.74 29.18 9.74
CA SER A 68 1.77 30.58 10.15
C SER A 68 0.38 31.08 10.46
N GLY A 69 0.22 31.96 11.44
CA GLY A 69 -1.07 32.57 11.74
C GLY A 69 -0.99 33.93 12.43
N PRO A 70 -2.15 34.53 12.73
CA PRO A 70 -2.24 35.83 13.41
C PRO A 70 -1.94 35.72 14.92
N LYS A 71 -1.93 34.49 15.45
CA LYS A 71 -1.75 34.14 16.87
C LYS A 71 -0.63 33.12 17.03
N ASN A 72 -0.13 32.98 18.26
CA ASN A 72 0.85 31.95 18.59
C ASN A 72 0.28 30.56 18.30
N LEU A 73 1.08 29.71 17.65
CA LEU A 73 0.75 28.33 17.39
C LEU A 73 0.97 27.53 18.68
N GLN A 74 -0.03 26.78 19.12
CA GLN A 74 0.01 26.03 20.38
C GLN A 74 0.29 24.54 20.19
N ARG A 75 -0.17 23.95 19.08
CA ARG A 75 -0.05 22.50 18.86
C ARG A 75 0.06 22.18 17.38
N PHE A 76 0.89 21.19 17.05
CA PHE A 76 0.92 20.55 15.75
C PHE A 76 0.78 19.04 15.91
N LYS A 77 -0.06 18.45 15.07
CA LYS A 77 -0.35 17.01 15.06
C LYS A 77 -0.24 16.45 13.64
N MET A 78 0.36 15.28 13.53
CA MET A 78 0.48 14.49 12.32
C MET A 78 -0.02 13.08 12.60
N GLU A 79 -1.00 12.61 11.82
CA GLU A 79 -1.61 11.29 11.97
C GLU A 79 -1.62 10.57 10.63
N VAL A 80 -1.47 9.25 10.64
CA VAL A 80 -1.73 8.41 9.47
C VAL A 80 -2.97 7.56 9.70
N GLN A 81 -3.85 7.51 8.70
CA GLN A 81 -5.00 6.63 8.65
C GLN A 81 -4.81 5.56 7.57
N ARG A 82 -4.93 4.30 7.95
CA ARG A 82 -4.89 3.12 7.07
C ARG A 82 -5.93 2.12 7.57
N ASP A 83 -6.75 1.56 6.68
CA ASP A 83 -7.76 0.54 7.02
C ASP A 83 -8.67 0.94 8.21
N ASN A 84 -9.02 2.24 8.26
CA ASN A 84 -9.74 2.93 9.35
C ASN A 84 -9.01 3.00 10.72
N VAL A 85 -7.83 2.40 10.87
CA VAL A 85 -6.95 2.58 12.03
C VAL A 85 -6.22 3.91 11.90
N LYS A 86 -6.25 4.72 12.96
CA LYS A 86 -5.48 5.97 13.07
C LYS A 86 -4.27 5.77 13.98
N THR A 87 -3.11 6.21 13.51
CA THR A 87 -1.85 6.21 14.28
C THR A 87 -1.30 7.63 14.34
N ILE A 88 -1.00 8.11 15.54
CA ILE A 88 -0.34 9.41 15.74
C ILE A 88 1.15 9.24 15.41
N LEU A 89 1.66 10.04 14.49
CA LEU A 89 3.07 10.07 14.07
C LEU A 89 3.85 11.16 14.81
N LEU A 90 3.20 12.31 15.05
CA LEU A 90 3.75 13.41 15.85
C LEU A 90 2.60 14.16 16.53
N ASP A 91 2.80 14.57 17.77
CA ASP A 91 1.86 15.41 18.51
C ASP A 91 2.66 16.30 19.47
N SER A 92 2.88 17.56 19.05
CA SER A 92 3.81 18.49 19.68
C SER A 92 3.09 19.72 20.18
N VAL A 93 3.31 20.06 21.45
CA VAL A 93 3.03 21.40 21.98
C VAL A 93 4.10 22.36 21.47
N LEU A 94 3.68 23.52 20.97
CA LEU A 94 4.53 24.51 20.32
C LEU A 94 4.69 25.76 21.19
N ASN A 95 5.94 26.24 21.29
CA ASN A 95 6.29 27.51 21.94
C ASN A 95 7.11 28.40 20.98
N TRP A 96 6.86 28.28 19.67
CA TRP A 96 7.68 28.86 18.60
C TRP A 96 7.15 30.19 18.05
N GLY A 97 6.21 30.82 18.75
CA GLY A 97 5.50 32.01 18.28
C GLY A 97 4.42 31.68 17.25
N ASN A 98 4.19 32.58 16.30
CA ASN A 98 3.07 32.51 15.35
C ASN A 98 3.40 31.85 14.00
N LYS A 99 4.61 31.29 13.83
CA LYS A 99 5.03 30.61 12.60
C LYS A 99 6.10 29.54 12.86
N PHE A 100 6.14 28.51 12.01
CA PHE A 100 7.24 27.56 11.99
C PHE A 100 7.49 26.98 10.59
N SER A 101 8.68 26.41 10.42
CA SER A 101 9.04 25.52 9.30
C SER A 101 9.93 24.41 9.84
N PHE A 102 9.63 23.14 9.53
CA PHE A 102 10.54 22.03 9.82
C PHE A 102 10.41 20.89 8.80
N LEU A 103 11.46 20.06 8.74
CA LEU A 103 11.53 18.85 7.92
C LEU A 103 11.19 17.63 8.80
N TYR A 104 10.23 16.82 8.36
CA TYR A 104 9.91 15.52 8.95
C TYR A 104 10.23 14.41 7.93
N ASN A 105 11.05 13.44 8.31
CA ASN A 105 11.37 12.28 7.48
C ASN A 105 10.45 11.12 7.86
N TYR A 106 9.47 10.82 7.02
CA TYR A 106 8.52 9.73 7.23
C TYR A 106 8.94 8.48 6.46
N THR A 107 9.35 7.42 7.15
CA THR A 107 9.55 6.10 6.52
C THR A 107 8.19 5.48 6.22
N VAL A 108 7.87 5.29 4.94
CA VAL A 108 6.66 4.59 4.51
C VAL A 108 6.76 3.11 4.92
N PRO A 109 5.80 2.54 5.66
CA PRO A 109 5.88 1.13 6.06
C PRO A 109 5.90 0.19 4.85
N THR A 110 6.70 -0.86 4.94
CA THR A 110 6.72 -1.95 3.95
C THR A 110 5.45 -2.79 4.03
N SER A 111 5.09 -3.44 2.93
CA SER A 111 3.94 -4.34 2.82
C SER A 111 4.15 -5.28 1.63
N ASN A 112 3.65 -6.51 1.74
CA ASN A 112 3.66 -7.51 0.67
C ASN A 112 2.55 -7.25 -0.37
N ALA A 113 1.59 -6.38 -0.04
CA ALA A 113 0.50 -5.98 -0.92
C ALA A 113 0.43 -4.45 -1.03
N ASN A 114 -0.03 -3.95 -2.19
CA ASN A 114 -0.32 -2.53 -2.38
C ASN A 114 -1.40 -2.08 -1.38
N TYR A 115 -1.25 -0.88 -0.82
CA TYR A 115 -2.24 -0.31 0.11
C TYR A 115 -2.39 1.20 -0.10
N SER A 116 -3.46 1.79 0.44
CA SER A 116 -3.63 3.24 0.48
C SER A 116 -3.63 3.73 1.93
N GLN A 117 -3.07 4.92 2.16
CA GLN A 117 -3.13 5.57 3.47
C GLN A 117 -3.18 7.10 3.32
N VAL A 118 -3.77 7.77 4.30
CA VAL A 118 -3.84 9.24 4.34
C VAL A 118 -3.03 9.75 5.50
N ILE A 119 -2.05 10.63 5.26
CA ILE A 119 -1.49 11.45 6.33
C ILE A 119 -2.33 12.72 6.46
N VAL A 120 -2.75 13.02 7.69
CA VAL A 120 -3.43 14.24 8.09
C VAL A 120 -2.46 15.09 8.91
N PHE A 121 -2.41 16.38 8.62
CA PHE A 121 -1.62 17.38 9.32
C PHE A 121 -2.57 18.43 9.88
N THR A 122 -2.46 18.75 11.16
CA THR A 122 -3.32 19.71 11.85
C THR A 122 -2.45 20.65 12.70
N VAL A 123 -2.74 21.95 12.65
CA VAL A 123 -2.16 22.96 13.54
C VAL A 123 -3.28 23.69 14.28
N LEU A 124 -3.04 24.00 15.56
CA LEU A 124 -3.92 24.71 16.47
C LEU A 124 -3.24 26.01 16.92
N ASP A 125 -3.94 27.13 16.89
CA ASP A 125 -3.47 28.41 17.45
C ASP A 125 -3.99 28.68 18.88
N ALA A 126 -3.53 29.79 19.47
CA ALA A 126 -3.84 30.16 20.84
C ALA A 126 -5.28 30.63 21.09
N ASP A 127 -6.03 30.96 20.03
CA ASP A 127 -7.45 31.30 20.12
C ASP A 127 -8.34 30.04 19.90
N GLY A 128 -7.72 28.88 19.62
CA GLY A 128 -8.39 27.61 19.37
C GLY A 128 -8.73 27.34 17.90
N ASN A 129 -8.27 28.19 16.96
CA ASN A 129 -8.51 27.97 15.53
C ASN A 129 -7.64 26.81 15.02
N THR A 130 -8.18 26.03 14.08
CA THR A 130 -7.47 24.90 13.46
C THR A 130 -7.32 25.07 11.96
N ALA A 131 -6.12 24.81 11.43
CA ALA A 131 -5.92 24.57 10.01
C ALA A 131 -5.47 23.12 9.78
N GLN A 132 -5.96 22.50 8.71
CA GLN A 132 -5.73 21.10 8.39
C GLN A 132 -5.44 20.91 6.90
N THR A 133 -4.52 20.01 6.58
CA THR A 133 -4.31 19.50 5.21
C THR A 133 -4.04 18.00 5.25
N SER A 134 -4.13 17.32 4.12
CA SER A 134 -3.87 15.89 4.03
C SER A 134 -3.14 15.50 2.75
N ARG A 135 -2.52 14.32 2.77
CA ARG A 135 -1.81 13.72 1.64
C ARG A 135 -2.20 12.25 1.56
N THR A 136 -2.77 11.83 0.43
CA THR A 136 -3.03 10.41 0.16
C THR A 136 -1.77 9.79 -0.44
N MET A 137 -1.39 8.60 0.03
CA MET A 137 -0.37 7.77 -0.58
C MET A 137 -1.00 6.48 -1.08
N ASN A 138 -0.81 6.20 -2.37
CA ASN A 138 -0.95 4.86 -2.92
C ASN A 138 0.43 4.21 -2.81
N VAL A 139 0.55 3.27 -1.89
CA VAL A 139 1.81 2.61 -1.59
C VAL A 139 1.91 1.31 -2.38
N SER A 140 2.89 1.20 -3.27
CA SER A 140 3.21 -0.07 -3.89
C SER A 140 3.94 -0.98 -2.90
N ALA A 141 3.66 -2.28 -3.00
CA ALA A 141 4.38 -3.31 -2.26
C ALA A 141 5.89 -3.15 -2.44
N THR A 142 6.64 -3.34 -1.37
CA THR A 142 8.10 -3.36 -1.46
C THR A 142 8.50 -4.68 -2.06
N SER A 143 8.94 -4.69 -3.32
CA SER A 143 9.44 -5.90 -3.98
C SER A 143 10.57 -6.52 -3.14
N THR A 144 10.28 -7.61 -2.43
CA THR A 144 11.29 -8.30 -1.64
C THR A 144 12.13 -9.19 -2.54
N VAL A 145 13.44 -8.94 -2.56
CA VAL A 145 14.40 -9.79 -3.29
C VAL A 145 14.42 -11.15 -2.58
N PRO A 146 14.09 -12.26 -3.26
CA PRO A 146 14.15 -13.59 -2.68
C PRO A 146 15.60 -14.00 -2.41
N THR A 147 15.79 -14.84 -1.40
CA THR A 147 17.09 -15.48 -1.20
C THR A 147 17.24 -16.61 -2.19
N GLU A 148 18.42 -16.76 -2.79
CA GLU A 148 18.71 -17.82 -3.76
C GLU A 148 19.62 -18.89 -3.15
N LYS A 149 19.30 -20.16 -3.39
CA LYS A 149 20.15 -21.32 -3.09
C LYS A 149 20.36 -22.11 -4.39
N THR A 150 21.61 -22.33 -4.76
CA THR A 150 22.00 -22.99 -6.02
C THR A 150 22.65 -24.36 -5.76
N GLY A 151 22.80 -25.16 -6.81
CA GLY A 151 23.51 -26.44 -6.74
C GLY A 151 22.78 -27.53 -5.95
N ILE A 152 21.47 -27.41 -5.81
CA ILE A 152 20.65 -28.41 -5.12
C ILE A 152 20.51 -29.63 -6.01
N LYS A 153 20.84 -30.81 -5.50
CA LYS A 153 20.77 -32.08 -6.22
C LYS A 153 19.70 -32.99 -5.60
N ILE A 154 18.84 -33.55 -6.46
CA ILE A 154 18.01 -34.73 -6.15
C ILE A 154 18.21 -35.78 -7.24
N ALA A 155 18.41 -37.02 -6.85
CA ALA A 155 18.69 -38.14 -7.74
C ALA A 155 17.44 -39.00 -8.00
N THR A 156 17.53 -39.96 -8.91
CA THR A 156 16.50 -41.00 -9.02
C THR A 156 16.49 -41.88 -7.77
N LYS A 157 15.31 -42.39 -7.40
CA LYS A 157 15.14 -43.24 -6.22
C LYS A 157 16.07 -44.47 -6.22
N GLN A 158 16.30 -45.05 -7.39
CA GLN A 158 17.13 -46.23 -7.63
C GLN A 158 18.64 -45.95 -7.45
N SER A 159 19.05 -44.69 -7.30
CA SER A 159 20.46 -44.32 -7.08
C SER A 159 20.98 -44.61 -5.66
N GLY A 160 20.09 -44.77 -4.68
CA GLY A 160 20.47 -44.83 -3.26
C GLY A 160 20.95 -43.48 -2.69
N ASN A 161 20.84 -42.39 -3.45
CA ASN A 161 21.05 -41.02 -3.00
C ASN A 161 19.71 -40.32 -2.73
N ALA A 162 19.76 -39.11 -2.18
CA ALA A 162 18.57 -38.33 -1.86
C ALA A 162 17.74 -38.02 -3.12
N ASP A 163 16.50 -38.49 -3.13
CA ASP A 163 15.52 -38.43 -4.23
C ASP A 163 14.37 -37.42 -3.96
N ALA A 164 14.36 -36.83 -2.77
CA ALA A 164 13.39 -35.83 -2.34
C ALA A 164 14.06 -34.57 -1.77
N PHE A 165 13.29 -33.49 -1.61
CA PHE A 165 13.76 -32.22 -1.04
C PHE A 165 12.69 -31.56 -0.15
N ASP A 166 13.14 -31.03 0.99
CA ASP A 166 12.38 -30.19 1.90
C ASP A 166 12.64 -28.71 1.58
N LEU A 167 11.63 -27.98 1.12
CA LEU A 167 11.75 -26.56 0.74
C LEU A 167 11.79 -25.58 1.94
N LEU A 168 11.41 -26.01 3.14
CA LEU A 168 11.38 -25.15 4.33
C LEU A 168 12.71 -25.19 5.08
N ASN A 169 13.21 -26.40 5.31
CA ASN A 169 14.49 -26.70 5.94
C ASN A 169 15.64 -26.62 4.92
N GLN A 170 15.32 -26.72 3.62
CA GLN A 170 16.25 -26.62 2.49
C GLN A 170 17.21 -27.82 2.40
N GLU A 171 16.72 -29.01 2.72
CA GLU A 171 17.50 -30.24 2.89
C GLU A 171 17.10 -31.30 1.85
N ALA A 172 18.10 -32.02 1.33
CA ALA A 172 17.88 -33.19 0.49
C ALA A 172 17.53 -34.40 1.38
N LEU A 173 16.53 -35.17 0.97
CA LEU A 173 15.91 -36.24 1.74
C LEU A 173 15.98 -37.57 0.99
N MET A 174 16.15 -38.66 1.74
CA MET A 174 15.88 -40.03 1.27
C MET A 174 14.39 -40.32 1.47
N SER A 175 13.61 -40.51 0.39
CA SER A 175 12.15 -40.61 0.47
C SER A 175 11.65 -41.81 1.29
N ASP A 176 12.40 -42.92 1.28
CA ASP A 176 12.08 -44.12 2.07
C ASP A 176 12.46 -44.03 3.56
N LEU A 177 13.28 -43.05 3.95
CA LEU A 177 13.78 -42.90 5.33
C LEU A 177 13.23 -41.65 6.04
N THR A 178 12.39 -40.86 5.36
CA THR A 178 11.91 -39.56 5.84
C THR A 178 10.39 -39.50 5.84
N ALA A 179 9.81 -38.68 6.71
CA ALA A 179 8.36 -38.51 6.75
C ALA A 179 7.85 -37.83 5.47
N THR A 180 6.75 -38.34 4.91
CA THR A 180 6.10 -37.78 3.72
C THR A 180 5.70 -36.32 3.88
N THR A 181 5.46 -35.87 5.11
CA THR A 181 5.18 -34.47 5.48
C THR A 181 6.35 -33.51 5.33
N LEU A 182 7.57 -34.00 5.02
CA LEU A 182 8.74 -33.18 4.73
C LEU A 182 9.04 -33.10 3.23
N GLN A 183 8.57 -34.09 2.46
CA GLN A 183 8.84 -34.31 1.03
C GLN A 183 7.96 -33.38 0.16
N ASP A 184 8.35 -32.12 0.05
CA ASP A 184 7.67 -31.15 -0.82
C ASP A 184 7.87 -31.48 -2.29
N ILE A 185 9.08 -31.92 -2.63
CA ILE A 185 9.52 -32.33 -3.97
C ILE A 185 10.07 -33.74 -3.88
N LEU A 186 9.72 -34.62 -4.82
CA LEU A 186 10.49 -35.81 -5.14
C LEU A 186 10.39 -36.18 -6.62
N ASP A 187 11.43 -36.85 -7.13
CA ASP A 187 11.39 -37.57 -8.40
C ASP A 187 10.31 -38.67 -8.36
N VAL A 188 9.67 -38.94 -9.50
CA VAL A 188 8.61 -39.96 -9.61
C VAL A 188 9.15 -41.18 -10.36
N PRO A 189 9.81 -42.12 -9.68
CA PRO A 189 10.55 -43.18 -10.37
C PRO A 189 9.67 -43.95 -11.34
N TYR A 190 10.15 -44.11 -12.58
CA TYR A 190 9.63 -45.14 -13.47
C TYR A 190 9.82 -46.50 -12.79
N THR A 191 8.82 -47.38 -12.92
CA THR A 191 8.53 -48.46 -11.96
C THR A 191 9.64 -49.49 -11.75
N THR A 192 10.65 -49.56 -12.62
CA THR A 192 11.86 -50.41 -12.46
C THR A 192 13.16 -49.81 -13.02
N ALA A 193 13.14 -48.62 -13.62
CA ALA A 193 14.31 -48.07 -14.35
C ALA A 193 15.18 -47.18 -13.45
N SER A 194 16.47 -47.09 -13.75
CA SER A 194 17.40 -46.15 -13.09
C SER A 194 17.31 -44.72 -13.63
N MET A 195 16.44 -44.49 -14.62
CA MET A 195 16.31 -43.27 -15.41
C MET A 195 15.56 -42.16 -14.70
N LEU A 196 15.94 -40.90 -14.96
CA LEU A 196 15.18 -39.73 -14.55
C LEU A 196 13.73 -39.79 -15.03
N SER A 197 12.79 -39.39 -14.17
CA SER A 197 11.38 -39.48 -14.51
C SER A 197 10.89 -38.37 -15.45
N HIS A 198 11.70 -37.33 -15.65
CA HIS A 198 11.29 -36.04 -16.24
C HIS A 198 10.08 -35.42 -15.53
N SER A 199 9.90 -35.73 -14.24
CA SER A 199 8.76 -35.29 -13.44
C SER A 199 9.10 -35.09 -11.97
N LEU A 200 8.35 -34.20 -11.31
CA LEU A 200 8.42 -33.99 -9.86
C LEU A 200 7.01 -34.00 -9.30
N LYS A 201 6.81 -34.69 -8.18
CA LYS A 201 5.56 -34.66 -7.41
C LYS A 201 5.79 -34.15 -5.99
N SER A 202 4.70 -33.95 -5.26
CA SER A 202 4.72 -33.71 -3.81
C SER A 202 3.99 -34.81 -3.07
N ASN A 203 4.60 -35.33 -2.00
CA ASN A 203 3.90 -36.17 -1.02
C ASN A 203 3.29 -35.33 0.12
N ASN A 204 3.60 -34.02 0.19
CA ASN A 204 3.17 -33.09 1.25
C ASN A 204 2.17 -32.01 0.77
N ASN A 205 1.39 -32.31 -0.28
CA ASN A 205 0.43 -31.36 -0.87
C ASN A 205 1.03 -30.02 -1.36
N ALA A 206 2.34 -29.96 -1.63
CA ALA A 206 2.89 -28.85 -2.40
C ALA A 206 2.31 -28.88 -3.82
N LYS A 207 2.22 -27.70 -4.43
CA LYS A 207 1.61 -27.49 -5.75
C LYS A 207 2.62 -26.84 -6.68
N PHE A 208 2.64 -27.29 -7.92
CA PHE A 208 3.59 -26.90 -8.96
C PHE A 208 2.88 -26.16 -10.09
N LEU A 209 3.59 -25.24 -10.73
CA LEU A 209 3.19 -24.59 -11.98
C LEU A 209 4.43 -24.49 -12.87
N SER A 210 4.39 -25.05 -14.08
CA SER A 210 5.43 -24.81 -15.10
C SER A 210 5.28 -23.39 -15.63
N PHE A 211 6.38 -22.64 -15.68
CA PHE A 211 6.37 -21.26 -16.16
C PHE A 211 7.73 -20.89 -16.78
N ASP A 212 8.09 -21.51 -17.89
CA ASP A 212 9.38 -21.28 -18.57
C ASP A 212 9.58 -19.84 -19.09
N GLY A 213 8.49 -19.08 -19.26
CA GLY A 213 8.51 -17.64 -19.55
C GLY A 213 8.73 -16.73 -18.33
N PHE A 214 8.91 -17.28 -17.12
CA PHE A 214 9.12 -16.50 -15.90
C PHE A 214 10.52 -15.89 -15.85
N ASN A 215 10.62 -14.61 -15.49
CA ASN A 215 11.90 -13.90 -15.40
C ASN A 215 12.64 -14.25 -14.10
N TYR A 216 13.11 -15.49 -13.99
CA TYR A 216 13.81 -16.03 -12.81
C TYR A 216 14.99 -15.15 -12.34
N PRO A 217 15.87 -14.60 -13.21
CA PRO A 217 16.98 -13.74 -12.77
C PRO A 217 16.50 -12.52 -11.98
N ASN A 218 15.39 -11.90 -12.38
CA ASN A 218 14.83 -10.69 -11.78
C ASN A 218 13.58 -10.97 -10.90
N ALA A 219 13.43 -12.21 -10.42
CA ALA A 219 12.29 -12.60 -9.59
C ALA A 219 12.25 -11.85 -8.25
N THR A 220 11.04 -11.54 -7.79
CA THR A 220 10.71 -10.94 -6.48
C THR A 220 9.75 -11.90 -5.77
N LYS A 221 9.61 -11.91 -4.44
CA LYS A 221 8.67 -12.85 -3.78
C LYS A 221 7.23 -12.63 -4.27
N GLU A 222 6.88 -11.38 -4.54
CA GLU A 222 5.57 -10.95 -5.06
C GLU A 222 5.38 -11.37 -6.52
N SER A 223 6.43 -11.33 -7.35
CA SER A 223 6.34 -11.82 -8.73
C SER A 223 6.21 -13.35 -8.79
N ILE A 224 6.88 -14.09 -7.89
CA ILE A 224 6.71 -15.54 -7.73
C ILE A 224 5.28 -15.86 -7.27
N GLU A 225 4.78 -15.22 -6.22
CA GLU A 225 3.41 -15.42 -5.72
C GLU A 225 2.35 -15.06 -6.77
N SER A 226 2.48 -13.90 -7.42
CA SER A 226 1.53 -13.44 -8.44
C SER A 226 1.53 -14.34 -9.66
N ALA A 227 2.69 -14.82 -10.11
CA ALA A 227 2.81 -15.72 -11.25
C ALA A 227 2.27 -17.12 -10.92
N PHE A 228 2.46 -17.60 -9.69
CA PHE A 228 1.86 -18.85 -9.23
C PHE A 228 0.33 -18.76 -9.18
N ASN A 229 -0.20 -17.71 -8.54
CA ASN A 229 -1.64 -17.54 -8.33
C ASN A 229 -2.42 -17.24 -9.62
N SER A 230 -1.76 -16.85 -10.72
CA SER A 230 -2.40 -16.67 -12.04
C SER A 230 -2.45 -17.94 -12.91
N GLY A 231 -1.77 -19.02 -12.51
CA GLY A 231 -1.66 -20.25 -13.30
C GLY A 231 -2.50 -21.42 -12.75
N ALA A 232 -2.68 -22.44 -13.57
CA ALA A 232 -3.31 -23.70 -13.16
C ALA A 232 -2.27 -24.61 -12.49
N SER A 233 -2.34 -24.79 -11.17
CA SER A 233 -1.37 -25.59 -10.42
C SER A 233 -1.75 -27.08 -10.30
N VAL A 234 -0.73 -27.94 -10.23
CA VAL A 234 -0.83 -29.40 -10.22
C VAL A 234 -0.06 -30.01 -9.03
N SER A 235 -0.34 -31.26 -8.66
CA SER A 235 0.42 -31.99 -7.61
C SER A 235 1.63 -32.77 -8.13
N GLN A 236 1.74 -32.89 -9.46
CA GLN A 236 2.88 -33.46 -10.18
C GLN A 236 3.06 -32.68 -11.47
N ILE A 237 4.29 -32.30 -11.78
CA ILE A 237 4.68 -31.68 -13.05
C ILE A 237 5.56 -32.66 -13.83
N ASN A 238 5.45 -32.66 -15.17
CA ASN A 238 6.14 -33.57 -16.08
C ASN A 238 6.88 -32.78 -17.17
N ASN A 239 7.66 -33.46 -18.01
CA ASN A 239 8.47 -32.92 -19.11
C ASN A 239 9.52 -31.90 -18.66
N LEU A 240 10.10 -32.08 -17.47
CA LEU A 240 11.16 -31.21 -16.94
C LEU A 240 12.49 -31.45 -17.68
N ALA A 241 13.14 -30.37 -18.09
CA ALA A 241 14.45 -30.39 -18.74
C ALA A 241 15.36 -29.30 -18.16
N ALA A 242 16.63 -29.30 -18.55
CA ALA A 242 17.52 -28.17 -18.25
C ALA A 242 16.94 -26.86 -18.83
N GLY A 243 16.88 -25.83 -18.01
CA GLY A 243 16.24 -24.55 -18.33
C GLY A 243 14.77 -24.44 -17.88
N SER A 244 14.07 -25.55 -17.57
CA SER A 244 12.69 -25.49 -17.09
C SER A 244 12.55 -24.69 -15.81
N ILE A 245 11.50 -23.86 -15.72
CA ILE A 245 11.18 -23.07 -14.54
C ILE A 245 9.86 -23.56 -13.94
N VAL A 246 9.91 -23.91 -12.66
CA VAL A 246 8.75 -24.40 -11.89
C VAL A 246 8.53 -23.48 -10.70
N LEU A 247 7.32 -22.94 -10.59
CA LEU A 247 6.88 -22.22 -9.40
C LEU A 247 6.21 -23.22 -8.45
N VAL A 248 6.54 -23.16 -7.16
CA VAL A 248 6.05 -24.10 -6.14
C VAL A 248 5.39 -23.36 -4.99
N GLN A 249 4.21 -23.80 -4.58
CA GLN A 249 3.55 -23.38 -3.34
C GLN A 249 3.62 -24.52 -2.30
N THR A 250 4.12 -24.24 -1.10
CA THR A 250 3.99 -25.15 0.05
C THR A 250 2.98 -24.61 1.08
N ASN A 251 2.34 -25.52 1.83
CA ASN A 251 1.38 -25.20 2.89
C ASN A 251 1.86 -25.63 4.29
N ARG A 252 3.15 -25.98 4.44
CA ARG A 252 3.71 -26.51 5.70
C ARG A 252 3.88 -25.40 6.74
N GLY A 253 3.33 -25.61 7.94
CA GLY A 253 3.44 -24.65 9.05
C GLY A 253 2.51 -23.44 8.93
N SER A 254 1.24 -23.67 8.57
CA SER A 254 0.12 -22.71 8.58
C SER A 254 0.24 -21.46 7.68
N ILE A 255 1.35 -21.30 6.96
CA ILE A 255 1.63 -20.15 6.09
C ILE A 255 1.96 -20.68 4.69
N LYS A 256 1.32 -20.11 3.67
CA LYS A 256 1.69 -20.35 2.27
C LYS A 256 3.08 -19.78 2.00
N ARG A 257 3.98 -20.58 1.43
CA ARG A 257 5.27 -20.10 0.92
C ARG A 257 5.38 -20.42 -0.56
N TYR A 258 5.97 -19.49 -1.29
CA TYR A 258 6.12 -19.57 -2.74
C TYR A 258 7.61 -19.59 -3.09
N TYR A 259 7.97 -20.46 -4.02
CA TYR A 259 9.33 -20.70 -4.46
C TYR A 259 9.36 -20.64 -5.99
N ALA A 260 10.42 -20.08 -6.57
CA ALA A 260 10.75 -20.32 -7.98
C ALA A 260 11.93 -21.27 -8.04
N ILE A 261 11.84 -22.29 -8.89
CA ILE A 261 12.88 -23.29 -9.11
C ILE A 261 13.27 -23.27 -10.57
N GLN A 262 14.57 -23.22 -10.85
CA GLN A 262 15.13 -23.40 -12.18
C GLN A 262 15.91 -24.70 -12.21
N ILE A 263 15.51 -25.64 -13.06
CA ILE A 263 16.30 -26.85 -13.34
C ILE A 263 17.54 -26.40 -14.13
N THR A 264 18.72 -26.49 -13.51
CA THR A 264 19.99 -26.08 -14.14
C THR A 264 20.63 -27.21 -14.93
N ALA A 265 20.38 -28.46 -14.53
CA ALA A 265 20.70 -29.64 -15.32
C ALA A 265 19.73 -30.80 -15.02
N ALA A 266 19.51 -31.65 -16.01
CA ALA A 266 19.03 -33.02 -15.82
C ALA A 266 20.13 -33.91 -16.41
N ASN A 267 20.77 -34.73 -15.56
CA ASN A 267 21.90 -35.56 -15.95
C ASN A 267 21.47 -37.02 -15.99
N GLU A 268 21.52 -37.63 -17.17
CA GLU A 268 21.22 -39.04 -17.42
C GLU A 268 22.55 -39.74 -17.74
N ASP A 269 23.13 -40.42 -16.76
CA ASP A 269 24.47 -41.03 -16.84
C ASP A 269 24.36 -42.56 -16.87
N VAL A 270 25.37 -43.24 -17.43
CA VAL A 270 25.36 -44.71 -17.46
C VAL A 270 25.58 -45.28 -16.05
N GLY A 271 24.48 -45.69 -15.42
CA GLY A 271 24.45 -46.46 -14.18
C GLY A 271 24.06 -45.64 -12.95
N ASN A 272 22.77 -45.76 -12.56
CA ASN A 272 22.17 -45.36 -11.27
C ASN A 272 22.62 -44.02 -10.66
N ASN A 273 23.08 -43.06 -11.46
CA ASN A 273 23.61 -41.78 -10.98
C ASN A 273 22.79 -40.59 -11.47
N ASP A 274 21.62 -40.83 -12.05
CA ASP A 274 20.82 -39.80 -12.70
C ASP A 274 20.26 -38.79 -11.69
N PHE A 275 20.32 -37.49 -12.02
CA PHE A 275 19.88 -36.43 -11.11
C PHE A 275 19.39 -35.14 -11.79
N TYR A 276 18.50 -34.43 -11.09
CA TYR A 276 18.29 -33.01 -11.28
C TYR A 276 19.29 -32.20 -10.48
N LEU A 277 19.88 -31.20 -11.13
CA LEU A 277 20.50 -30.06 -10.46
C LEU A 277 19.57 -28.86 -10.62
N PHE A 278 19.34 -28.10 -9.55
CA PHE A 278 18.50 -26.92 -9.60
C PHE A 278 18.97 -25.79 -8.68
N SER A 279 18.45 -24.60 -8.97
CA SER A 279 18.51 -23.42 -8.10
C SER A 279 17.10 -23.07 -7.66
N MET A 280 16.93 -22.52 -6.45
CA MET A 280 15.65 -22.03 -5.95
C MET A 280 15.75 -20.63 -5.34
N LYS A 281 14.68 -19.84 -5.52
CA LYS A 281 14.45 -18.51 -4.93
C LYS A 281 13.26 -18.55 -3.99
N TYR A 282 13.41 -18.00 -2.77
CA TYR A 282 12.42 -18.06 -1.67
C TYR A 282 12.38 -16.83 -0.76
#